data_AF-A0A6N8BEZ3-F1
#
_entry.id   AF-A0A6N8BEZ3-F1
#
_cell.length_a   1.000
_cell.length_b   1.000
_cell.length_c   1.000
_cell.angle_alpha   90.00
_cell.angle_beta   90.00
_cell.angle_gamma   90.00
#
_symmetry.space_group_name_H-M   'P 1'
#
loop_
_entity.id
_entity.type
_entity.pdbx_description
1 polymer ?
#
loop_
_entity_poly.entity_id
_entity_poly.type
_entity_poly.pdbx_seq_one_letter_code
_entity_poly.pdbx_strand_id
1 'polypeptide(L)'
;MQAKVYQFPSPDDLCFVQVVIQTFLFSQTGISRRLMIRTIQKVLDRYRISRLAFPNFIVEISKGKSVTIFARRVIQGRQCPNCSEPIYPQNSAVRIMSIKEEKAQHTVTYGCKCGTIFGKQEPI
;
A
#
# COMPACT_ATOMS: atom_id res chain seq x y z
N MET A 1 37.29 -13.92 1.31
CA MET A 1 35.84 -13.83 1.52
C MET A 1 35.19 -13.33 0.23
N GLN A 2 34.31 -14.11 -0.41
CA GLN A 2 33.52 -13.60 -1.53
C GLN A 2 32.43 -12.67 -1.00
N ALA A 3 32.30 -11.48 -1.58
CA ALA A 3 31.20 -10.57 -1.27
C ALA A 3 29.87 -11.19 -1.74
N LYS A 4 28.90 -11.33 -0.84
CA LYS A 4 27.53 -11.68 -1.22
C LYS A 4 26.91 -10.50 -1.94
N VAL A 5 26.78 -10.58 -3.27
CA VAL A 5 26.04 -9.60 -4.07
C VAL A 5 24.56 -9.91 -3.91
N TYR A 6 23.83 -9.03 -3.21
CA TYR A 6 22.37 -9.10 -3.15
C TYR A 6 21.81 -8.43 -4.41
N GLN A 7 20.93 -9.13 -5.12
CA GLN A 7 20.17 -8.52 -6.21
C GLN A 7 19.12 -7.60 -5.60
N PHE A 8 19.09 -6.36 -6.04
CA PHE A 8 18.05 -5.40 -5.68
C PHE A 8 16.94 -5.43 -6.74
N PRO A 9 15.69 -5.07 -6.36
CA PRO A 9 14.61 -4.91 -7.33
C PRO A 9 15.00 -3.99 -8.48
N SER A 10 14.76 -4.44 -9.70
CA SER A 10 15.01 -3.65 -10.90
C SER A 10 13.98 -2.52 -11.03
N PRO A 11 14.26 -1.47 -11.83
CA PRO A 11 13.26 -0.45 -12.15
C PRO A 11 11.94 -1.02 -12.67
N ASP A 12 12.00 -2.11 -13.45
CA ASP A 12 10.80 -2.79 -13.97
C ASP A 12 9.99 -3.45 -12.85
N ASP A 13 10.64 -4.06 -11.85
CA ASP A 13 9.93 -4.62 -10.70
C ASP A 13 9.26 -3.52 -9.86
N LEU A 14 9.94 -2.37 -9.69
CA LEU A 14 9.36 -1.20 -9.00
C LEU A 14 8.15 -0.67 -9.76
N CYS A 15 8.27 -0.52 -11.09
CA CYS A 15 7.18 -0.11 -11.96
C CYS A 15 6.00 -1.10 -11.87
N PHE A 16 6.28 -2.40 -11.88
CA PHE A 16 5.24 -3.42 -11.81
C PHE A 16 4.44 -3.35 -10.50
N VAL A 17 5.12 -3.13 -9.36
CA VAL A 17 4.46 -2.89 -8.06
C VAL A 17 3.58 -1.63 -8.09
N GLN A 18 4.07 -0.54 -8.69
CA GLN A 18 3.28 0.68 -8.83
C GLN A 18 2.04 0.47 -9.70
N VAL A 19 2.18 -0.20 -10.85
CA VAL A 19 1.08 -0.45 -11.80
C VAL A 19 -0.01 -1.31 -11.17
N VAL A 20 0.31 -2.37 -10.43
CA VAL A 20 -0.73 -3.19 -9.80
C VAL A 20 -1.46 -2.46 -8.67
N ILE A 21 -0.76 -1.58 -7.94
CA ILE A 21 -1.39 -0.71 -6.95
C ILE A 21 -2.33 0.28 -7.65
N GLN A 22 -1.87 0.97 -8.69
CA GLN A 22 -2.70 1.89 -9.47
C GLN A 22 -3.91 1.19 -10.09
N THR A 23 -3.75 -0.03 -10.58
CA THR A 23 -4.83 -0.86 -11.12
C THR A 23 -5.89 -1.16 -10.06
N PHE A 24 -5.47 -1.47 -8.83
CA PHE A 24 -6.39 -1.63 -7.69
C PHE A 24 -7.07 -0.32 -7.33
N LEU A 25 -6.33 0.79 -7.23
CA LEU A 25 -6.90 2.10 -6.91
C LEU A 25 -7.96 2.53 -7.91
N PHE A 26 -7.70 2.30 -9.20
CA PHE A 26 -8.62 2.63 -10.30
C PHE A 26 -9.86 1.73 -10.31
N SER A 27 -9.68 0.42 -10.24
CA SER A 27 -10.79 -0.54 -10.43
C SER A 27 -11.56 -0.87 -9.14
N GLN A 28 -10.90 -0.81 -7.98
CA GLN A 28 -11.43 -1.05 -6.63
C GLN A 28 -12.17 -2.39 -6.44
N THR A 29 -11.85 -3.38 -7.27
CA THR A 29 -12.46 -4.71 -7.21
C THR A 29 -11.70 -5.66 -6.29
N GLY A 30 -12.39 -6.68 -5.77
CA GLY A 30 -11.73 -7.75 -5.00
C GLY A 30 -10.69 -8.54 -5.83
N ILE A 31 -10.91 -8.67 -7.14
CA ILE A 31 -9.98 -9.35 -8.06
C ILE A 31 -8.67 -8.55 -8.17
N SER A 32 -8.75 -7.24 -8.44
CA SER A 32 -7.57 -6.38 -8.53
C SER A 32 -6.81 -6.30 -7.20
N ARG A 33 -7.51 -6.29 -6.06
CA ARG A 33 -6.89 -6.36 -4.74
C ARG A 33 -6.06 -7.63 -4.55
N ARG A 34 -6.63 -8.79 -4.89
CA ARG A 34 -5.92 -10.08 -4.80
C ARG A 34 -4.70 -10.12 -5.71
N LEU A 35 -4.83 -9.59 -6.93
CA LEU A 35 -3.71 -9.50 -7.88
C LEU A 35 -2.61 -8.59 -7.33
N MET A 36 -2.96 -7.40 -6.84
CA MET A 36 -2.03 -6.45 -6.22
C MET A 36 -1.23 -7.11 -5.09
N ILE A 37 -1.90 -7.77 -4.14
CA ILE A 37 -1.25 -8.44 -3.01
C ILE A 37 -0.29 -9.55 -3.48
N ARG A 38 -0.75 -10.44 -4.37
CA ARG A 38 0.07 -11.55 -4.87
C ARG A 38 1.28 -11.06 -5.65
N THR A 39 1.13 -10.02 -6.45
CA THR A 39 2.23 -9.45 -7.22
C THR A 39 3.27 -8.83 -6.32
N ILE A 40 2.86 -8.01 -5.34
CA ILE A 40 3.78 -7.41 -4.38
C ILE A 40 4.54 -8.50 -3.63
N GLN A 41 3.84 -9.54 -3.17
CA GLN A 41 4.46 -10.67 -2.48
C GLN A 41 5.50 -11.38 -3.36
N LYS A 42 5.19 -11.66 -4.63
CA LYS A 42 6.14 -12.28 -5.56
C LYS A 42 7.42 -11.47 -5.77
N VAL A 43 7.30 -10.14 -5.87
CA VAL A 43 8.46 -9.26 -6.01
C VAL A 43 9.32 -9.31 -4.74
N LEU A 44 8.71 -9.17 -3.57
CA LEU A 44 9.42 -9.24 -2.29
C LEU A 44 10.10 -10.60 -2.07
N ASP A 45 9.42 -11.69 -2.39
CA ASP A 45 9.94 -13.06 -2.30
C ASP A 45 11.12 -13.30 -3.27
N ARG A 46 11.03 -12.80 -4.52
CA ARG A 46 12.10 -12.91 -5.53
C ARG A 46 13.42 -12.34 -5.03
N TYR A 47 13.36 -11.21 -4.34
CA TYR A 47 14.54 -10.51 -3.83
C TYR A 47 14.85 -10.84 -2.36
N ARG A 48 14.07 -11.71 -1.72
CA ARG A 48 14.19 -12.08 -0.29
C ARG A 48 14.22 -10.86 0.64
N ILE A 49 13.44 -9.84 0.30
CA ILE A 49 13.29 -8.62 1.10
C ILE A 49 11.91 -8.63 1.77
N SER A 50 11.83 -8.11 3.00
CA SER A 50 10.55 -7.97 3.69
C SER A 50 9.86 -6.64 3.40
N ARG A 51 10.58 -5.64 2.87
CA ARG A 51 10.11 -4.26 2.76
C ARG A 51 10.63 -3.60 1.49
N LEU A 52 9.77 -2.83 0.83
CA LEU A 52 10.10 -2.01 -0.32
C LEU A 52 9.46 -0.62 -0.19
N ALA A 53 10.25 0.41 -0.45
CA ALA A 53 9.87 1.80 -0.23
C ALA A 53 9.63 2.54 -1.55
N PHE A 54 8.52 3.29 -1.61
CA PHE A 54 8.17 4.21 -2.70
C PHE A 54 8.06 5.64 -2.15
N PRO A 55 7.98 6.67 -3.01
CA PRO A 55 7.90 8.06 -2.55
C PRO A 55 6.70 8.35 -1.63
N ASN A 56 5.55 7.72 -1.90
CA ASN A 56 4.29 8.01 -1.18
C ASN A 56 3.85 6.90 -0.22
N PHE A 57 4.42 5.71 -0.34
CA PHE A 57 4.01 4.54 0.44
C PHE A 57 5.17 3.55 0.61
N ILE A 58 4.96 2.55 1.44
CA ILE A 58 5.88 1.45 1.72
C ILE A 58 5.07 0.17 1.67
N VAL A 59 5.59 -0.87 1.04
CA VAL A 59 5.01 -2.21 1.10
C VAL A 59 5.88 -3.10 1.97
N GLU A 60 5.26 -3.92 2.80
CA GLU A 60 5.95 -4.81 3.72
C GLU A 60 5.23 -6.16 3.81
N ILE A 61 5.98 -7.24 4.03
CA ILE A 61 5.43 -8.52 4.46
C ILE A 61 5.38 -8.55 5.99
N SER A 62 4.16 -8.55 6.53
CA SER A 62 3.91 -8.71 7.97
C SER A 62 4.16 -10.14 8.44
N LYS A 63 4.36 -10.31 9.76
CA LYS A 63 4.44 -11.63 10.41
C LYS A 63 3.16 -12.42 10.09
N GLY A 64 3.26 -13.43 9.23
CA GLY A 64 2.12 -14.15 8.65
C GLY A 64 2.06 -14.15 7.11
N LYS A 65 3.06 -13.57 6.43
CA LYS A 65 3.15 -13.51 4.94
C LYS A 65 2.05 -12.67 4.28
N SER A 66 1.38 -11.80 5.04
CA SER A 66 0.42 -10.85 4.49
C SER A 66 1.14 -9.56 4.05
N VAL A 67 0.77 -9.04 2.88
CA VAL A 67 1.28 -7.76 2.39
C VAL A 67 0.53 -6.61 3.08
N THR A 68 1.28 -5.69 3.65
CA THR A 68 0.81 -4.46 4.29
C THR A 68 1.34 -3.25 3.52
N ILE A 69 0.50 -2.22 3.36
CA ILE A 69 0.84 -1.00 2.61
C ILE A 69 0.73 0.19 3.57
N PHE A 70 1.85 0.82 3.88
CA PHE A 70 1.89 1.99 4.75
C PHE A 70 1.99 3.25 3.92
N ALA A 71 1.08 4.20 4.13
CA ALA A 71 1.26 5.55 3.62
C ALA A 71 2.40 6.26 4.35
N ARG A 72 3.14 7.11 3.63
CA ARG A 72 4.13 8.01 4.22
C ARG A 72 3.52 9.31 4.72
N ARG A 73 2.46 9.79 4.05
CA ARG A 73 1.76 11.02 4.41
C ARG A 73 0.52 10.68 5.23
N VAL A 74 0.44 11.23 6.45
CA VAL A 74 -0.74 11.11 7.32
C VAL A 74 -1.56 12.41 7.23
N ILE A 75 -2.88 12.30 7.17
CA ILE A 75 -3.81 13.43 7.18
C ILE A 75 -4.68 13.41 8.44
N GLN A 76 -5.21 14.58 8.80
CA GLN A 76 -6.19 14.72 9.88
C GLN A 76 -7.63 14.89 9.36
N GLY A 77 -7.79 15.26 8.09
CA GLY A 77 -9.10 15.49 7.46
C GLY A 77 -9.86 14.20 7.12
N ARG A 78 -11.11 14.37 6.70
CA ARG A 78 -12.02 13.27 6.30
C ARG A 78 -12.13 13.09 4.78
N GLN A 79 -11.18 13.66 4.04
CA GLN A 79 -11.19 13.75 2.58
C GLN A 79 -9.83 13.37 2.00
N CYS A 80 -9.83 12.86 0.78
CA CYS A 80 -8.61 12.65 0.02
C CYS A 80 -7.85 13.98 -0.13
N PRO A 81 -6.54 14.03 0.16
CA PRO A 81 -5.78 15.28 0.13
C PRO A 81 -5.49 15.81 -1.29
N ASN A 82 -5.93 15.10 -2.33
CA ASN A 82 -5.70 15.45 -3.73
C ASN A 82 -6.99 15.83 -4.46
N CYS A 83 -8.07 15.05 -4.32
CA CYS A 83 -9.33 15.29 -5.04
C CYS A 83 -10.52 15.58 -4.10
N SER A 84 -10.28 15.73 -2.80
CA SER A 84 -11.28 16.04 -1.78
C SER A 84 -12.42 15.01 -1.61
N GLU A 85 -12.29 13.83 -2.22
CA GLU A 85 -13.24 12.72 -2.08
C GLU A 85 -13.41 12.33 -0.60
N PRO A 86 -14.63 12.26 -0.06
CA PRO A 86 -14.87 11.89 1.33
C PRO A 86 -14.52 10.43 1.60
N ILE A 87 -13.92 10.12 2.77
CA ILE A 87 -13.40 8.77 3.08
C ILE A 87 -14.53 7.77 3.44
N TYR A 88 -15.53 8.21 4.21
CA TYR A 88 -16.48 7.31 4.88
C TYR A 88 -17.78 6.96 4.14
N PRO A 89 -18.27 7.69 3.13
CA PRO A 89 -19.48 7.28 2.41
C PRO A 89 -19.32 5.89 1.77
N GLN A 90 -20.37 5.08 1.76
CA GLN A 90 -20.35 3.75 1.13
C GLN A 90 -19.97 3.81 -0.36
N ASN A 91 -20.39 4.87 -1.06
CA ASN A 91 -20.10 5.11 -2.47
C ASN A 91 -18.79 5.89 -2.70
N SER A 92 -17.99 6.09 -1.66
CA SER A 92 -16.71 6.80 -1.77
C SER A 92 -15.79 6.16 -2.79
N ALA A 93 -15.00 6.96 -3.49
CA ALA A 93 -13.88 6.48 -4.29
C ALA A 93 -12.59 6.22 -3.48
N VAL A 94 -12.68 6.11 -2.14
CA VAL A 94 -11.59 5.79 -1.22
C VAL A 94 -11.75 4.37 -0.67
N ARG A 95 -10.65 3.60 -0.60
CA ARG A 95 -10.63 2.23 -0.07
C ARG A 95 -9.52 2.05 0.95
N ILE A 96 -9.79 1.24 1.98
CA ILE A 96 -8.77 0.81 2.94
C ILE A 96 -7.80 -0.15 2.24
N MET A 97 -6.52 0.19 2.23
CA MET A 97 -5.45 -0.65 1.70
C MET A 97 -4.94 -1.60 2.80
N SER A 98 -4.66 -1.08 3.99
CA SER A 98 -4.34 -1.88 5.17
C SER A 98 -4.55 -1.09 6.46
N ILE A 99 -4.66 -1.82 7.55
CA ILE A 99 -4.81 -1.30 8.91
C ILE A 99 -3.61 -1.80 9.70
N LYS A 100 -2.94 -0.88 10.40
CA LYS A 100 -1.96 -1.21 11.44
C LYS A 100 -2.60 -0.96 12.78
N GLU A 101 -2.92 -2.04 13.48
CA GLU A 101 -3.53 -1.98 14.80
C GLU A 101 -2.47 -1.61 15.85
N GLU A 102 -2.70 -0.53 16.59
CA GLU A 102 -1.87 -0.13 17.73
C GLU A 102 -2.75 0.07 18.97
N LYS A 103 -2.14 0.07 20.16
CA LYS A 103 -2.85 0.05 21.46
C LYS A 103 -3.69 1.31 21.74
N ALA A 104 -3.38 2.43 21.10
CA ALA A 104 -4.04 3.71 21.35
C ALA A 104 -4.88 4.17 20.15
N GLN A 105 -4.39 3.99 18.93
CA GLN A 105 -5.05 4.38 17.68
C GLN A 105 -4.64 3.41 16.57
N HIS A 106 -5.53 3.18 15.61
CA HIS A 106 -5.22 2.40 14.42
C HIS A 106 -4.68 3.33 13.34
N THR A 107 -3.53 3.00 12.75
CA THR A 107 -3.06 3.69 11.55
C THR A 107 -3.68 3.01 10.33
N VAL A 108 -4.65 3.66 9.72
CA VAL A 108 -5.31 3.15 8.51
C VAL A 108 -4.69 3.80 7.28
N THR A 109 -4.24 2.97 6.34
CA THR A 109 -3.80 3.44 5.02
C THR A 109 -4.94 3.34 4.04
N TYR A 110 -5.27 4.47 3.43
CA TYR A 110 -6.30 4.64 2.42
C TYR A 110 -5.67 4.85 1.04
N GLY A 111 -6.38 4.37 0.02
CA GLY A 111 -6.08 4.60 -1.37
C GLY A 111 -7.31 5.15 -2.09
N CYS A 112 -7.17 6.26 -2.79
CA CYS A 112 -8.24 6.88 -3.57
C CYS A 112 -8.11 6.53 -5.06
N LYS A 113 -9.24 6.49 -5.78
CA LYS A 113 -9.30 6.26 -7.24
C LYS A 113 -8.49 7.28 -8.05
N CYS A 114 -8.25 8.47 -7.50
CA CYS A 114 -7.36 9.48 -8.09
C CYS A 114 -5.86 9.12 -8.01
N GLY A 115 -5.51 7.95 -7.44
CA GLY A 115 -4.13 7.46 -7.33
C GLY A 115 -3.42 7.85 -6.03
N THR A 116 -4.04 8.69 -5.19
CA THR A 116 -3.42 9.14 -3.94
C THR A 116 -3.53 8.08 -2.85
N ILE A 117 -2.41 7.81 -2.17
CA ILE A 117 -2.31 6.95 -0.99
C ILE A 117 -1.96 7.83 0.20
N PHE A 118 -2.72 7.69 1.29
CA PHE A 118 -2.55 8.49 2.50
C PHE A 118 -2.96 7.71 3.73
N GLY A 119 -2.36 8.05 4.86
CA GLY A 119 -2.65 7.46 6.16
C GLY A 119 -3.57 8.37 6.96
N LYS A 120 -4.32 7.79 7.88
CA LYS A 120 -5.03 8.54 8.92
C LYS A 120 -5.02 7.72 10.21
N GLN A 121 -4.87 8.40 11.33
CA GLN A 121 -5.11 7.80 12.64
C GLN A 121 -6.63 7.69 12.86
N GLU A 122 -7.10 6.48 13.12
CA GLU A 122 -8.47 6.20 13.49
C GLU A 122 -8.52 5.77 14.96
N PRO A 123 -9.57 6.19 15.70
CA PRO A 123 -9.81 5.65 17.03
C PRO A 123 -10.07 4.14 16.96
N ILE A 124 -9.86 3.47 18.09
CA ILE A 124 -10.21 2.05 18.31
C ILE A 124 -11.73 1.90 18.33
#